data_AF-A0A9D6E0W7-F1
#
_entry.id   AF-A0A9D6E0W7-F1
#
_cell.length_a   1.000
_cell.length_b   1.000
_cell.length_c   1.000
_cell.angle_alpha   90.00
_cell.angle_beta   90.00
_cell.angle_gamma   90.00
#
_symmetry.space_group_name_H-M   'P 1'
#
loop_
_entity.id
_entity.type
_entity.pdbx_description
1 polymer ?
#
loop_
_entity_poly.entity_id
_entity_poly.type
_entity_poly.pdbx_seq_one_letter_code
_entity_poly.pdbx_strand_id
1 'polypeptide(L)'
;MGQVARYRCKSCGSEFQAQEGGGFTFELYRCEKCDLVKSVPVEGDERTPAQEPGTCGSCGGRLSRDLAPMCQKCRTRETECLNVVSFYD
;
A
#
# COMPACT_ATOMS: atom_id res chain seq x y z
N MET A 1 -5.83 11.23 3.08
CA MET A 1 -5.32 10.75 4.38
C MET A 1 -4.71 9.37 4.23
N GLY A 2 -3.40 9.40 4.05
CA GLY A 2 -2.54 8.25 4.09
C GLY A 2 -1.96 8.12 5.48
N GLN A 3 -1.42 6.94 5.77
CA GLN A 3 -0.82 6.67 7.06
C GLN A 3 0.41 5.81 6.91
N VAL A 4 1.34 5.97 7.85
CA VAL A 4 2.37 4.98 8.15
C VAL A 4 1.91 4.27 9.41
N ALA A 5 1.74 2.95 9.34
CA ALA A 5 1.36 2.15 10.50
C ALA A 5 2.31 0.97 10.69
N ARG A 6 2.35 0.47 11.92
CA ARG A 6 3.07 -0.75 12.28
C ARG A 6 2.10 -1.92 12.18
N TYR A 7 2.52 -2.97 11.47
CA TYR A 7 1.76 -4.17 11.23
C TYR A 7 2.46 -5.37 11.84
N ARG A 8 1.66 -6.36 12.25
CA ARG A 8 2.11 -7.70 12.62
C ARG A 8 1.60 -8.70 11.59
N CYS A 9 2.49 -9.54 11.07
CA CYS A 9 2.11 -10.67 10.24
C CYS A 9 1.45 -11.75 11.10
N LYS A 10 0.22 -12.16 10.75
CA LYS A 10 -0.51 -13.20 11.48
C LYS A 10 0.09 -14.60 11.26
N SER A 11 0.73 -14.84 10.12
CA SER A 11 1.26 -16.17 9.79
C SER A 11 2.67 -16.44 10.35
N CYS A 12 3.54 -15.42 10.47
CA CYS A 12 4.92 -15.61 11.00
C CYS A 12 5.29 -14.73 12.20
N GLY A 13 4.38 -13.87 12.67
CA GLY A 13 4.58 -13.03 13.85
C GLY A 13 5.50 -11.82 13.66
N SER A 14 6.12 -11.63 12.49
CA SER A 14 7.03 -10.51 12.26
C SER A 14 6.29 -9.18 12.25
N GLU A 15 6.91 -8.17 12.87
CA GLU A 15 6.43 -6.79 12.84
C GLU A 15 7.20 -5.95 11.83
N PHE A 16 6.50 -5.07 11.12
CA PHE A 16 7.08 -4.17 10.13
C PHE A 16 6.22 -2.92 9.96
N GLN A 17 6.78 -1.87 9.36
CA GLN A 17 6.02 -0.66 9.02
C GLN A 17 5.64 -0.66 7.54
N ALA A 18 4.46 -0.14 7.24
CA ALA A 18 4.00 0.04 5.87
C ALA A 18 3.13 1.29 5.73
N GLN A 19 3.11 1.80 4.50
CA GLN A 19 2.28 2.93 4.08
C GLN A 19 0.96 2.43 3.47
N GLU A 20 -0.15 3.06 3.81
CA GLU A 20 -1.46 2.80 3.22
C GLU A 20 -2.24 4.09 2.95
N GLY A 21 -3.19 4.01 2.01
CA GLY A 21 -4.08 5.12 1.65
C GLY A 21 -3.48 6.02 0.58
N GLY A 22 -3.64 7.33 0.77
CA GLY A 22 -3.30 8.34 -0.22
C GLY A 22 -3.40 9.74 0.36
N GLY A 23 -2.79 10.69 -0.31
CA GLY A 23 -2.85 12.10 0.02
C GLY A 23 -3.94 12.88 -0.70
N PHE A 24 -3.83 14.21 -0.66
CA PHE A 24 -4.81 15.14 -1.25
C PHE A 24 -4.68 15.08 -2.77
N THR A 25 -3.48 14.76 -3.23
CA THR A 25 -3.07 14.83 -4.62
C THR A 25 -2.61 13.48 -5.17
N PHE A 26 -2.67 12.41 -4.37
CA PHE A 26 -2.22 11.09 -4.80
C PHE A 26 -2.91 9.94 -4.06
N GLU A 27 -2.93 8.76 -4.66
CA GLU A 27 -3.32 7.50 -4.04
C GLU A 27 -2.19 6.48 -4.16
N LEU A 28 -1.99 5.64 -3.14
CA LEU A 28 -0.97 4.60 -3.15
C LEU A 28 -1.55 3.28 -3.66
N TYR A 29 -0.88 2.71 -4.65
CA TYR A 29 -1.18 1.40 -5.20
C TYR A 29 -0.07 0.43 -4.86
N ARG A 30 -0.44 -0.76 -4.41
CA ARG A 30 0.47 -1.82 -4.00
C ARG A 30 0.48 -2.93 -5.04
N CYS A 31 1.65 -3.49 -5.33
CA CYS A 31 1.77 -4.61 -6.26
C CYS A 31 1.37 -5.90 -5.57
N GLU A 32 0.47 -6.68 -6.18
CA GLU A 32 0.00 -7.96 -5.64
C GLU A 32 1.12 -9.00 -5.42
N LYS A 33 2.19 -8.98 -6.24
CA LYS A 33 3.25 -9.99 -6.24
C LYS A 33 4.47 -9.66 -5.38
N CYS A 34 4.92 -8.40 -5.40
CA CYS A 34 6.19 -7.98 -4.81
C CYS A 34 6.04 -6.89 -3.75
N ASP A 35 4.82 -6.44 -3.49
CA ASP A 35 4.50 -5.41 -2.49
C ASP A 35 5.03 -4.01 -2.76
N LEU A 36 5.63 -3.78 -3.93
CA LEU A 36 6.05 -2.45 -4.35
C LEU A 36 4.87 -1.48 -4.30
N VAL A 37 5.09 -0.34 -3.65
CA VAL A 37 4.12 0.75 -3.55
C VAL A 37 4.44 1.78 -4.64
N LYS A 38 3.40 2.19 -5.37
CA LYS A 38 3.44 3.22 -6.40
C LYS A 38 2.49 4.34 -5.99
N SER A 39 2.99 5.56 -5.92
CA SER A 39 2.15 6.75 -5.80
C SER A 39 1.61 7.13 -7.17
N VAL A 40 0.31 7.33 -7.28
CA VAL A 40 -0.37 7.75 -8.50
C VAL A 40 -1.09 9.07 -8.20
N PRO A 41 -0.79 10.15 -8.93
CA PRO A 41 -1.51 11.41 -8.76
C PRO A 41 -3.01 11.23 -9.00
N VAL A 42 -3.83 11.95 -8.23
CA VAL A 42 -5.27 12.03 -8.46
C VAL A 42 -5.66 13.44 -8.87
N GLU A 43 -6.66 13.54 -9.74
CA GLU A 43 -7.20 14.80 -10.24
C GLU A 43 -8.69 14.91 -9.92
N GLY A 44 -9.13 16.14 -9.66
CA GLY A 44 -10.52 16.46 -9.35
C GLY A 44 -10.98 16.00 -7.97
N ASP A 45 -12.22 16.35 -7.64
CA ASP A 45 -12.83 16.06 -6.33
C ASP A 45 -13.16 14.58 -6.12
N GLU A 46 -13.31 13.81 -7.21
CA GLU A 46 -13.66 12.38 -7.18
C GLU A 46 -12.44 11.47 -6.92
N ARG A 47 -11.25 12.04 -6.71
CA ARG A 47 -9.97 11.31 -6.55
C ARG A 47 -9.74 10.29 -7.66
N THR A 48 -10.10 10.68 -8.88
CA THR A 48 -9.85 9.85 -10.06
C THR A 48 -8.35 9.84 -10.32
N PRO A 49 -7.72 8.67 -10.46
CA PRO A 49 -6.29 8.61 -10.76
C PRO A 49 -6.05 9.26 -12.13
N ALA A 50 -5.10 10.21 -12.17
CA ALA A 50 -4.73 10.95 -13.38
C ALA A 50 -4.21 10.02 -14.51
N GLN A 51 -3.75 8.84 -14.10
CA GLN A 51 -3.30 7.78 -14.99
C GLN A 51 -3.68 6.42 -14.43
N GLU A 52 -3.94 5.46 -15.32
CA GLU A 52 -4.13 4.08 -14.86
C GLU A 52 -2.89 3.58 -14.11
N PRO A 53 -3.05 2.94 -12.94
CA PRO A 53 -1.93 2.43 -12.15
C PRO A 53 -1.06 1.46 -12.97
N GLY A 54 -1.72 0.68 -13.83
CA GLY A 54 -1.11 -0.30 -14.72
C GLY A 54 -0.54 -1.50 -13.96
N THR A 55 0.57 -2.02 -14.48
CA THR A 55 1.32 -3.12 -13.86
C THR A 55 2.58 -2.62 -13.16
N CYS A 56 3.06 -3.42 -12.22
CA CYS A 56 4.31 -3.16 -11.52
C CYS A 56 5.50 -3.30 -12.47
N GLY A 57 6.31 -2.25 -12.63
CA GLY A 57 7.49 -2.28 -13.49
C GLY A 57 8.59 -3.25 -13.04
N SER A 58 8.57 -3.71 -11.78
CA SER A 58 9.57 -4.63 -11.24
C SER A 58 9.25 -6.11 -11.50
N CYS A 59 7.97 -6.50 -11.42
CA CYS A 59 7.58 -7.92 -11.50
C CYS A 59 6.37 -8.22 -12.41
N GLY A 60 5.81 -7.19 -13.06
CA GLY A 60 4.64 -7.30 -13.93
C GLY A 60 3.33 -7.63 -13.22
N GLY A 61 3.30 -7.67 -11.88
CA GLY A 61 2.07 -7.90 -11.11
C GLY A 61 1.11 -6.72 -11.18
N ARG A 62 -0.19 -6.98 -10.97
CA ARG A 62 -1.21 -5.91 -10.93
C ARG A 62 -0.97 -4.97 -9.74
N LEU A 63 -1.20 -3.69 -9.96
CA LEU A 63 -1.23 -2.66 -8.92
C LEU A 63 -2.67 -2.46 -8.45
N SER A 64 -2.87 -2.46 -7.12
CA SER A 64 -4.19 -2.29 -6.49
C SER A 64 -4.08 -1.48 -5.21
N ARG A 65 -5.10 -0.66 -4.93
CA ARG A 65 -5.22 0.14 -3.71
C ARG A 65 -5.79 -0.67 -2.52
N ASP A 66 -6.47 -1.78 -2.80
CA ASP A 66 -7.20 -2.57 -1.80
C ASP A 66 -6.36 -3.75 -1.26
N LEU A 67 -5.03 -3.60 -1.25
CA LEU A 67 -4.13 -4.64 -0.78
C LEU A 67 -3.50 -4.25 0.55
N ALA A 68 -3.69 -5.11 1.55
CA ALA A 68 -2.94 -5.04 2.79
C ALA A 68 -1.43 -5.22 2.53
N PRO A 69 -0.54 -4.68 3.39
CA PRO A 69 0.90 -4.80 3.23
C PRO A 69 1.36 -6.26 3.24
N MET A 70 2.38 -6.57 2.44
CA MET A 70 2.96 -7.90 2.41
C MET A 70 4.05 -8.02 3.47
N CYS A 71 3.98 -9.10 4.24
CA CYS A 71 5.08 -9.48 5.10
C CYS A 71 6.33 -9.82 4.28
N GLN A 72 7.43 -9.11 4.50
CA GLN A 72 8.68 -9.34 3.77
C GLN A 72 9.36 -10.68 4.09
N LYS A 73 9.00 -11.33 5.21
CA LYS A 73 9.53 -12.64 5.59
C LYS A 73 8.83 -13.80 4.90
N CYS A 74 7.50 -13.87 4.97
CA CYS A 74 6.72 -15.02 4.48
C CYS A 74 5.83 -14.71 3.29
N ARG A 75 5.82 -13.45 2.83
CA ARG A 75 5.07 -12.96 1.65
C ARG A 75 3.55 -13.08 1.71
N THR A 76 2.98 -13.36 2.88
CA THR A 76 1.53 -13.27 3.11
C THR A 76 1.07 -11.82 3.31
N ARG A 77 -0.22 -11.57 3.06
CA ARG A 77 -0.90 -10.31 3.36
C ARG A 77 -1.83 -10.41 4.56
N GLU A 78 -1.85 -11.55 5.24
CA GLU A 78 -2.52 -11.72 6.52
C GLU A 78 -1.80 -10.92 7.59
N THR A 79 -2.16 -9.64 7.70
CA THR A 79 -1.53 -8.68 8.60
C THR A 79 -2.57 -8.04 9.50
N GLU A 80 -2.11 -7.55 10.63
CA GLU A 80 -2.89 -6.82 11.61
C GLU A 80 -2.21 -5.48 11.85
N CYS A 81 -2.95 -4.37 11.68
CA CYS A 81 -2.47 -3.06 12.07
C CYS A 81 -2.43 -2.98 13.60
N LEU A 82 -1.24 -2.80 14.17
CA LEU A 82 -1.05 -2.67 15.61
C LEU A 82 -1.32 -1.23 16.06
N ASN A 83 -0.67 -0.27 15.41
CA ASN A 83 -0.84 1.15 15.70
C ASN A 83 -0.43 2.01 14.51
N VAL A 84 -1.09 3.15 14.34
CA VAL A 84 -0.65 4.20 13.42
C VAL A 84 0.55 4.92 14.02
N VAL A 85 1.59 5.11 13.22
CA VAL A 85 2.83 5.82 13.59
C VAL A 85 2.70 7.30 13.23
N SER A 86 2.18 7.59 12.04
CA SER A 86 1.91 8.96 11.59
C SER A 86 0.85 8.96 10.50
N PHE A 87 0.15 10.09 10.38
CA PHE A 87 -0.73 10.39 9.26
C PHE A 87 -0.04 11.38 8.33
N TYR A 88 -0.39 11.30 7.05
CA TYR A 88 0.05 12.24 6.04
C TYR A 88 -1.05 12.46 5.01
N ASP A 89 -0.87 13.52 4.24
CA ASP A 89 -1.70 13.85 3.10
C ASP A 89 -0.85 14.32 1.91
#